data_AF-F8GYF2-F1
#
_entry.id   AF-F8GYF2-F1
#
_cell.length_a   1.000
_cell.length_b   1.000
_cell.length_c   1.000
_cell.angle_alpha   90.00
_cell.angle_beta   90.00
_cell.angle_gamma   90.00
#
_symmetry.space_group_name_H-M   'P 1'
#
loop_
_entity.id
_entity.type
_entity.pdbx_description
1 polymer ?
#
loop_
_entity_poly.entity_id
_entity_poly.type
_entity_poly.pdbx_seq_one_letter_code
_entity_poly.pdbx_strand_id
1 'polypeptide(L)' 'MFAGREATAVTAWMRARPSIEIVARDRAGAYSEAVDIALPAAKRVSDRWL' A
#
# COMPACT_ATOMS: atom_id res chain seq x y z
N MET A 1 3.51 18.14 -3.53
CA MET A 1 2.98 16.79 -3.22
C MET A 1 2.59 16.15 -4.55
N PHE A 2 3.18 15.02 -4.94
CA PHE A 2 2.83 14.35 -6.20
C PHE A 2 1.46 13.69 -6.06
N ALA A 3 0.54 13.99 -6.97
CA ALA A 3 -0.80 13.39 -6.96
C ALA A 3 -0.71 11.86 -7.06
N GLY A 4 -1.51 11.15 -6.26
CA GLY A 4 -1.59 9.69 -6.26
C GLY A 4 -0.70 8.95 -5.26
N ARG A 5 0.09 9.66 -4.43
CA ARG A 5 0.83 9.06 -3.30
C ARG A 5 0.09 9.15 -1.95
N GLU A 6 -1.12 9.70 -1.94
CA GLU A 6 -1.96 9.77 -0.75
C GLU A 6 -2.53 8.39 -0.39
N ALA A 7 -2.67 8.11 0.90
CA ALA A 7 -3.20 6.84 1.39
C ALA A 7 -4.55 6.51 0.74
N THR A 8 -5.45 7.50 0.63
CA THR A 8 -6.78 7.35 0.04
C THR A 8 -6.76 6.85 -1.41
N ALA A 9 -5.89 7.41 -2.24
CA ALA A 9 -5.76 7.03 -3.64
C ALA A 9 -5.20 5.60 -3.78
N VAL A 10 -4.18 5.27 -2.97
CA VAL A 10 -3.56 3.93 -2.96
C VAL A 10 -4.55 2.88 -2.45
N THR A 11 -5.29 3.18 -1.39
CA THR A 11 -6.34 2.30 -0.84
C THR A 11 -7.37 1.95 -1.90
N ALA A 12 -7.88 2.95 -2.64
CA ALA A 12 -8.87 2.73 -3.69
C ALA A 12 -8.31 1.80 -4.79
N TRP A 13 -7.06 2.02 -5.19
CA TRP A 13 -6.39 1.18 -6.18
C TRP A 13 -6.21 -0.26 -5.68
N MET A 14 -5.82 -0.47 -4.42
CA MET A 14 -5.63 -1.80 -3.84
C MET A 14 -6.95 -2.56 -3.65
N ARG A 15 -8.03 -1.89 -3.25
CA ARG A 15 -9.36 -2.52 -3.11
C ARG A 15 -9.89 -3.07 -4.43
N ALA A 16 -9.56 -2.44 -5.55
CA ALA A 16 -9.90 -2.94 -6.88
C ALA A 16 -9.09 -4.19 -7.28
N ARG A 17 -8.13 -4.64 -6.45
CA ARG A 17 -7.18 -5.73 -6.72
C ARG A 17 -7.05 -6.65 -5.50
N PRO A 18 -8.14 -7.32 -5.08
CA PRO A 18 -8.15 -8.16 -3.88
C PRO A 18 -7.26 -9.41 -4.00
N SER A 19 -6.85 -9.80 -5.21
CA SER A 19 -5.97 -10.95 -5.46
C SER A 19 -4.49 -10.68 -5.14
N ILE A 20 -4.14 -9.47 -4.68
CA ILE A 20 -2.77 -9.14 -4.29
C ILE A 20 -2.46 -9.83 -2.96
N GLU A 21 -1.50 -10.75 -2.98
CA GLU A 21 -1.07 -11.50 -1.79
C GLU A 21 0.17 -10.89 -1.11
N ILE A 22 0.99 -10.13 -1.85
CA ILE A 22 2.23 -9.54 -1.35
C ILE A 22 2.32 -8.08 -1.78
N VAL A 23 2.58 -7.18 -0.83
CA VAL A 23 2.83 -5.75 -1.08
C VAL A 23 4.24 -5.38 -0.65
N ALA A 24 5.10 -5.08 -1.63
CA ALA A 24 6.39 -4.42 -1.41
C ALA A 24 6.19 -2.90 -1.42
N ARG A 25 6.67 -2.20 -0.39
CA ARG A 25 6.51 -0.74 -0.25
C ARG A 25 7.71 -0.03 0.37
N ASP A 26 7.91 1.23 0.01
CA ASP A 26 8.83 2.15 0.68
C ASP A 26 8.31 2.50 2.10
N ARG A 27 9.13 3.15 2.94
CA ARG A 27 8.73 3.42 4.34
C ARG A 27 7.73 4.56 4.52
N ALA A 28 7.13 5.10 3.46
CA ALA A 28 6.14 6.17 3.61
C ALA A 28 4.87 5.66 4.31
N GLY A 29 4.37 6.47 5.25
CA GLY A 29 3.20 6.16 6.06
C GLY A 29 1.95 5.90 5.23
N ALA A 30 1.76 6.65 4.14
CA ALA A 30 0.60 6.53 3.26
C ALA A 30 0.42 5.12 2.67
N TYR A 31 1.51 4.46 2.23
CA TYR A 31 1.44 3.09 1.73
C TYR A 31 1.20 2.07 2.83
N SER A 32 1.73 2.33 4.04
CA SER A 32 1.49 1.46 5.19
C SER A 32 0.00 1.43 5.54
N GLU A 33 -0.57 2.61 5.75
CA GLU A 33 -1.99 2.80 6.05
C GLU A 33 -2.87 2.23 4.94
N ALA A 34 -2.51 2.47 3.67
CA ALA A 34 -3.31 1.97 2.56
C ALA A 34 -3.41 0.44 2.51
N VAL A 35 -2.32 -0.26 2.80
CA VAL A 35 -2.31 -1.74 2.86
C VAL A 35 -3.13 -2.23 4.03
N ASP A 36 -3.02 -1.61 5.20
CA ASP A 36 -3.80 -1.99 6.39
C ASP A 36 -5.31 -1.86 6.14
N ILE A 37 -5.73 -0.83 5.40
CA ILE A 37 -7.14 -0.59 5.09
C ILE A 37 -7.64 -1.47 3.93
N ALA A 38 -6.85 -1.66 2.88
CA ALA A 38 -7.30 -2.28 1.64
C ALA A 38 -7.08 -3.79 1.58
N LEU A 39 -5.95 -4.28 2.11
CA LEU A 39 -5.48 -5.65 1.95
C LEU A 39 -4.85 -6.15 3.27
N PRO A 40 -5.59 -6.21 4.39
CA PRO A 40 -5.03 -6.60 5.70
C PRO A 40 -4.48 -8.03 5.72
N ALA A 41 -4.90 -8.88 4.79
CA ALA A 41 -4.41 -10.25 4.66
C ALA A 41 -3.12 -10.35 3.81
N ALA A 42 -2.74 -9.31 3.08
CA ALA A 42 -1.55 -9.36 2.22
C ALA A 42 -0.26 -9.31 3.05
N LYS A 43 0.73 -10.11 2.65
CA LYS A 43 2.06 -10.08 3.24
C LYS A 43 2.77 -8.77 2.89
N ARG A 44 3.30 -8.10 3.89
CA ARG A 44 3.91 -6.78 3.76
C ARG A 44 5.43 -6.90 3.78
N VAL A 45 6.10 -6.36 2.77
CA VAL A 45 7.55 -6.34 2.68
C VAL A 45 8.02 -4.89 2.59
N SER A 46 8.87 -4.51 3.55
CA SER A 46 9.48 -3.19 3.58
C SER A 46 10.69 -3.16 2.65
N ASP A 47 10.80 -2.12 1.82
CA ASP A 47 12.01 -1.90 1.05
C ASP A 47 13.25 -1.75 1.96
N ARG A 48 14.37 -2.36 1.53
CA ARG A 48 15.62 -2.42 2.28
C ARG A 48 16.39 -1.10 2.22
N TRP A 49 16.30 -0.38 1.10
CA TRP A 49 17.24 0.67 0.75
C TRP A 49 16.72 2.07 0.95
N LEU A 50 15.39 2.24 1.07
CA LEU A 50 14.71 3.51 1.35
C LEU A 50 14.94 4.60 0.30
#